data_AF-A0A3S4SE56-F1
#
_entry.id   AF-A0A3S4SE56-F1
#
_cell.length_a   1.000
_cell.length_b   1.000
_cell.length_c   1.000
_cell.angle_alpha   90.00
_cell.angle_beta   90.00
_cell.angle_gamma   90.00
#
_symmetry.space_group_name_H-M   'P 1'
#
loop_
_entity.id
_entity.type
_entity.pdbx_description
1 polymer ?
#
loop_
_entity_poly.entity_id
_entity_poly.type
_entity_poly.pdbx_seq_one_letter_code
_entity_poly.pdbx_strand_id
1 'polypeptide(L)'
;MDSTQTLAGMYIRQILVVCAALVLLALGLALMPVPVQAAGEGTLEVGVTAKGVPVALTRDYVLGYTCTDGQEGVMRVPGTGALSAVDATFPVGTRCTVVADAEDLDLPGYTAVATGGRGAPARSVVIGAEWSGNTAALVEIVYEGACRDEVDPESCRSEGTTGSGTGTGATPTVEVSAEMAEPERAPAP
;
A
#
# COMPACT_ATOMS: atom_id res chain seq x y z
N MET A 1 59.70 33.96 31.29
CA MET A 1 58.26 34.00 31.00
C MET A 1 57.95 32.88 30.03
N ASP A 2 57.69 31.69 30.54
CA ASP A 2 57.15 30.57 29.76
C ASP A 2 55.92 30.05 30.51
N SER A 3 54.90 30.92 30.59
CA SER A 3 53.59 30.60 31.19
C SER A 3 52.59 30.13 30.12
N THR A 4 52.99 30.10 28.85
CA THR A 4 52.14 29.72 27.71
C THR A 4 52.27 28.22 27.38
N GLN A 5 53.38 27.54 27.69
CA GLN A 5 53.48 26.08 27.49
C GLN A 5 52.60 25.25 28.43
N THR A 6 52.31 25.75 29.63
CA THR A 6 51.48 25.04 30.61
C THR A 6 49.98 25.13 30.32
N LEU A 7 49.52 26.25 29.76
CA LEU A 7 48.12 26.44 29.36
C LEU A 7 47.74 25.60 28.13
N ALA A 8 48.57 25.60 27.09
CA ALA A 8 48.32 24.81 25.88
C ALA A 8 48.34 23.30 26.17
N GLY A 9 49.28 22.82 27.00
CA GLY A 9 49.34 21.42 27.40
C GLY A 9 48.16 20.98 28.28
N MET A 10 47.67 21.88 29.15
CA MET A 10 46.48 21.63 29.95
C MET A 10 45.21 21.59 29.09
N TYR A 11 45.10 22.46 28.09
CA TYR A 11 43.98 22.51 27.15
C TYR A 11 43.92 21.25 26.26
N ILE A 12 45.06 20.80 25.74
CA ILE A 12 45.15 19.56 24.95
C ILE A 12 44.76 18.34 25.79
N ARG A 13 45.22 18.27 27.05
CA ARG A 13 44.80 17.21 27.98
C ARG A 13 43.30 17.25 28.25
N GLN A 14 42.72 18.43 28.45
CA GLN A 14 41.27 18.55 28.65
C GLN A 14 40.48 18.18 27.39
N ILE A 15 40.91 18.59 26.21
CA ILE A 15 40.30 18.19 24.94
C ILE A 15 40.36 16.67 24.78
N LEU A 16 41.50 16.04 25.05
CA LEU A 16 41.63 14.58 24.98
C LEU A 16 40.70 13.86 25.97
N VAL A 17 40.56 14.39 27.20
CA VAL A 17 39.65 13.83 28.21
C VAL A 17 38.19 13.99 27.78
N VAL A 18 37.81 15.15 27.24
CA VAL A 18 36.45 15.40 26.74
C VAL A 18 36.16 14.53 25.51
N CYS A 19 37.08 14.42 24.56
CA CYS A 19 36.95 13.53 23.41
C CYS A 19 36.84 12.07 23.83
N ALA A 20 37.66 11.60 24.77
CA ALA A 20 37.58 10.25 25.30
C ALA A 20 36.22 10.00 25.99
N ALA A 21 35.74 10.96 26.79
CA ALA A 21 34.42 10.87 27.43
C ALA A 21 33.27 10.84 26.40
N LEU A 22 33.35 11.66 25.34
CA LEU A 22 32.36 11.68 24.25
C LEU A 22 32.37 10.37 23.44
N VAL A 23 33.56 9.82 23.16
CA VAL A 23 33.70 8.52 22.48
C VAL A 23 33.14 7.39 23.35
N LEU A 24 33.41 7.40 24.66
CA LEU A 24 32.85 6.42 25.60
C LEU A 24 31.32 6.55 25.75
N LEU A 25 30.78 7.77 25.79
CA LEU A 25 29.34 8.01 25.77
C LEU A 25 28.68 7.53 24.48
N ALA A 26 29.31 7.80 23.32
CA ALA A 26 28.81 7.35 22.02
C ALA A 26 28.86 5.82 21.85
N LEU A 27 29.95 5.17 22.29
CA LEU A 27 30.02 3.70 22.33
C LEU A 27 29.01 3.09 23.30
N GLY A 28 28.76 3.74 24.44
CA GLY A 28 27.75 3.30 25.41
C GLY A 28 26.32 3.35 24.87
N LEU A 29 26.00 4.36 24.05
CA LEU A 29 24.70 4.45 23.36
C LEU A 29 24.51 3.36 22.30
N ALA A 30 25.57 2.91 21.62
CA ALA A 30 25.51 1.85 20.62
C ALA A 30 25.32 0.44 21.20
N LEU A 31 25.57 0.26 22.49
CA LEU A 31 25.38 -1.01 23.22
C LEU A 31 24.10 -1.04 24.05
N MET A 32 23.27 0.01 23.99
CA MET A 32 21.92 -0.06 24.55
C MET A 32 21.15 -1.14 23.79
N PRO A 33 20.60 -2.16 24.46
CA PRO A 33 19.68 -3.07 23.80
C PRO A 33 18.53 -2.24 23.27
N VAL A 34 18.30 -2.28 21.95
CA VAL A 34 17.05 -1.78 21.38
C VAL A 34 15.95 -2.45 22.20
N PRO A 35 15.01 -1.71 22.80
CA PRO A 35 13.90 -2.35 23.48
C PRO A 35 13.20 -3.22 22.42
N VAL A 36 13.44 -4.54 22.50
CA VAL A 36 12.57 -5.54 21.90
C VAL A 36 11.21 -5.15 22.45
N GLN A 37 10.35 -4.61 21.58
CA GLN A 37 9.03 -4.15 21.98
C GLN A 37 8.39 -5.28 22.78
N ALA A 38 7.83 -4.93 23.94
CA ALA A 38 7.24 -5.92 24.83
C ALA A 38 6.31 -6.83 24.04
N ALA A 39 6.45 -8.15 24.24
CA ALA A 39 5.56 -9.15 23.70
C ALA A 39 4.16 -8.92 24.27
N GLY A 40 3.38 -8.11 23.55
CA GLY A 40 1.97 -7.85 23.83
C GLY A 40 1.10 -8.59 22.82
N GLU A 41 -0.19 -8.57 23.09
CA GLU A 41 -1.22 -9.04 22.18
C GLU A 41 -2.01 -7.83 21.65
N GLY A 42 -2.42 -7.90 20.38
CA GLY A 42 -3.23 -6.88 19.73
C GLY A 42 -4.30 -7.48 18.83
N THR A 43 -5.20 -6.64 18.35
CA THR A 43 -6.32 -7.03 17.48
C THR A 43 -6.17 -6.42 16.09
N LEU A 44 -6.77 -7.10 15.10
CA LEU A 44 -6.91 -6.58 13.74
C LEU A 44 -8.36 -6.14 13.54
N GLU A 45 -8.54 -4.94 13.00
CA GLU A 45 -9.81 -4.41 12.54
C GLU A 45 -9.70 -4.12 11.04
N VAL A 46 -10.74 -4.47 10.28
CA VAL A 46 -10.76 -4.28 8.83
C VAL A 46 -11.94 -3.39 8.46
N GLY A 47 -11.68 -2.35 7.69
CA GLY A 47 -12.71 -1.44 7.16
C GLY A 47 -12.65 -1.39 5.65
N VAL A 48 -13.82 -1.43 5.00
CA VAL A 48 -13.94 -1.31 3.55
C VAL A 48 -14.68 -0.03 3.21
N THR A 49 -14.06 0.83 2.41
CA THR A 49 -14.71 2.02 1.85
C THR A 49 -14.93 1.81 0.36
N ALA A 50 -16.19 1.64 -0.04
CA ALA A 50 -16.56 1.47 -1.44
C ALA A 50 -17.09 2.78 -2.04
N LYS A 51 -16.79 3.04 -3.32
CA LYS A 51 -17.15 4.26 -4.05
C LYS A 51 -17.53 3.96 -5.50
N GLY A 52 -18.16 4.93 -6.17
CA GLY A 52 -18.42 4.91 -7.63
C GLY A 52 -19.81 4.43 -8.04
N VAL A 53 -20.51 3.65 -7.20
CA VAL A 53 -21.89 3.21 -7.47
C VAL A 53 -22.66 2.99 -6.17
N PRO A 54 -23.94 3.43 -6.04
CA PRO A 54 -24.68 3.33 -4.77
C PRO A 54 -24.77 1.93 -4.16
N VAL A 55 -24.92 0.89 -5.00
CA VAL A 55 -25.00 -0.50 -4.54
C VAL A 55 -23.70 -0.98 -3.87
N ALA A 56 -22.56 -0.36 -4.18
CA ALA A 56 -21.28 -0.72 -3.60
C ALA A 56 -21.15 -0.27 -2.13
N LEU A 57 -21.85 0.78 -1.70
CA LEU A 57 -21.76 1.30 -0.33
C LEU A 57 -22.59 0.50 0.69
N THR A 58 -23.56 -0.29 0.22
CA THR A 58 -24.55 -0.96 1.09
C THR A 58 -24.42 -2.48 1.10
N ARG A 59 -23.47 -3.04 0.35
CA ARG A 59 -23.15 -4.47 0.36
C ARG A 59 -21.96 -4.78 1.27
N ASP A 60 -21.87 -6.05 1.64
CA ASP A 60 -20.68 -6.60 2.30
C ASP A 60 -19.68 -7.10 1.25
N TYR A 61 -18.41 -7.03 1.62
CA TYR A 61 -17.28 -7.51 0.83
C TYR A 61 -16.57 -8.66 1.52
N VAL A 62 -16.14 -9.63 0.73
CA VAL A 62 -15.34 -10.77 1.22
C VAL A 62 -13.86 -10.41 1.17
N LEU A 63 -13.17 -10.54 2.31
CA LEU A 63 -11.74 -10.31 2.42
C LEU A 63 -11.04 -11.49 3.06
N GLY A 64 -9.90 -11.87 2.49
CA GLY A 64 -8.93 -12.77 3.11
C GLY A 64 -7.89 -11.99 3.89
N TYR A 65 -7.40 -12.56 5.00
CA TYR A 65 -6.23 -12.07 5.70
C TYR A 65 -5.23 -13.21 5.93
N THR A 66 -3.96 -12.86 5.87
CA THR A 66 -2.83 -13.76 6.19
C THR A 66 -1.81 -12.99 7.03
N CYS A 67 -1.38 -13.58 8.14
CA CYS A 67 -0.46 -12.97 9.08
C CYS A 67 0.85 -13.77 9.18
N THR A 68 1.97 -13.11 9.50
CA THR A 68 3.30 -13.73 9.56
C THR A 68 3.48 -14.74 10.69
N ASP A 69 2.56 -14.78 11.65
CA ASP A 69 2.49 -15.78 12.71
C ASP A 69 1.78 -17.08 12.27
N GLY A 70 1.29 -17.13 11.03
CA GLY A 70 0.61 -18.28 10.44
C GLY A 70 -0.91 -18.25 10.60
N GLN A 71 -1.48 -17.23 11.26
CA GLN A 71 -2.94 -17.06 11.32
C GLN A 71 -3.47 -16.51 9.99
N GLU A 72 -4.57 -17.09 9.53
CA GLU A 72 -5.25 -16.67 8.31
C GLU A 72 -6.76 -16.94 8.42
N GLY A 73 -7.54 -16.29 7.55
CA GLY A 73 -8.98 -16.47 7.51
C GLY A 73 -9.67 -15.57 6.51
N VAL A 74 -11.01 -15.63 6.51
CA VAL A 74 -11.88 -14.86 5.62
C VAL A 74 -12.94 -14.15 6.46
N MET A 75 -13.31 -12.93 6.08
CA MET A 75 -14.33 -12.12 6.74
C MET A 75 -15.21 -11.36 5.76
N ARG A 76 -16.40 -10.99 6.24
CA ARG A 76 -17.32 -10.09 5.53
C ARG A 76 -17.32 -8.73 6.20
N VAL A 77 -17.07 -7.69 5.41
CA VAL A 77 -16.96 -6.31 5.91
C VAL A 77 -17.86 -5.39 5.09
N PRO A 78 -18.70 -4.54 5.71
CA PRO A 78 -19.57 -3.64 4.98
C PRO A 78 -18.76 -2.57 4.24
N GLY A 79 -19.21 -2.22 3.02
CA GLY A 79 -18.61 -1.16 2.18
C GLY A 79 -18.75 0.28 2.68
N THR A 80 -19.31 0.46 3.88
CA THR A 80 -19.67 1.77 4.45
C THR A 80 -18.50 2.54 5.04
N GLY A 81 -17.34 1.89 5.21
CA GLY A 81 -16.17 2.39 5.93
C GLY A 81 -16.14 2.01 7.41
N ALA A 82 -17.13 1.28 7.90
CA ALA A 82 -17.14 0.80 9.29
C ALA A 82 -16.06 -0.28 9.52
N LEU A 83 -15.41 -0.21 10.68
CA LEU A 83 -14.43 -1.20 11.11
C LEU A 83 -15.12 -2.46 11.64
N SER A 84 -14.64 -3.61 11.20
CA SER A 84 -15.05 -4.94 11.66
C SER A 84 -13.86 -5.63 12.30
N ALA A 85 -13.99 -6.03 13.57
CA ALA A 85 -12.94 -6.73 14.28
C ALA A 85 -12.79 -8.17 13.77
N VAL A 86 -11.55 -8.62 13.62
CA VAL A 86 -11.24 -10.04 13.45
C VAL A 86 -11.37 -10.71 14.81
N ASP A 87 -12.08 -11.83 14.87
CA ASP A 87 -12.22 -12.63 16.10
C ASP A 87 -10.96 -13.48 16.33
N ALA A 88 -9.82 -12.79 16.46
CA ALA A 88 -8.51 -13.36 16.70
C ALA A 88 -7.61 -12.33 17.39
N THR A 89 -6.62 -12.84 18.10
CA THR A 89 -5.60 -12.04 18.78
C THR A 89 -4.24 -12.41 18.22
N PHE A 90 -3.43 -11.39 17.96
CA PHE A 90 -2.15 -11.52 17.28
C PHE A 90 -1.02 -10.99 18.17
N PRO A 91 0.17 -11.60 18.14
CA PRO A 91 1.35 -11.03 18.79
C PRO A 91 1.68 -9.64 18.20
N VAL A 92 2.03 -8.69 19.05
CA VAL A 92 2.55 -7.38 18.61
C VAL A 92 3.79 -7.57 17.74
N GLY A 93 3.86 -6.81 16.64
CA GLY A 93 4.89 -6.96 15.61
C GLY A 93 4.52 -7.93 14.48
N THR A 94 3.42 -8.69 14.63
CA THR A 94 2.89 -9.53 13.54
C THR A 94 2.48 -8.68 12.36
N ARG A 95 2.92 -9.03 11.16
CA ARG A 95 2.49 -8.38 9.92
C ARG A 95 1.33 -9.14 9.33
N CYS A 96 0.20 -8.48 9.18
CA CYS A 96 -0.98 -9.01 8.51
C CYS A 96 -1.13 -8.36 7.13
N THR A 97 -1.64 -9.14 6.18
CA THR A 97 -1.92 -8.73 4.81
C THR A 97 -3.37 -9.03 4.52
N VAL A 98 -4.12 -8.02 4.07
CA VAL A 98 -5.55 -8.11 3.78
C VAL A 98 -5.75 -7.94 2.27
N VAL A 99 -6.58 -8.82 1.71
CA VAL A 99 -6.84 -8.95 0.27
C VAL A 99 -8.34 -9.07 0.05
N ALA A 100 -8.89 -8.25 -0.85
CA ALA A 100 -10.30 -8.36 -1.25
C ALA A 100 -10.47 -9.50 -2.26
N ASP A 101 -11.55 -10.27 -2.11
CA ASP A 101 -11.89 -11.35 -3.03
C ASP A 101 -12.33 -10.79 -4.39
N ALA A 102 -11.58 -11.10 -5.44
CA ALA A 102 -11.80 -10.52 -6.76
C ALA A 102 -13.13 -10.95 -7.41
N GLU A 103 -13.67 -12.11 -7.06
CA GLU A 103 -14.93 -12.60 -7.61
C GLU A 103 -16.12 -11.90 -6.94
N ASP A 104 -16.01 -11.64 -5.64
CA ASP A 104 -17.00 -10.84 -4.90
C ASP A 104 -17.06 -9.38 -5.36
N LEU A 105 -15.95 -8.85 -5.89
CA LEU A 105 -15.90 -7.50 -6.45
C LEU A 105 -16.66 -7.36 -7.78
N ASP A 106 -16.97 -8.45 -8.48
CA ASP A 106 -17.60 -8.37 -9.79
C ASP A 106 -18.97 -7.67 -9.72
N LEU A 107 -19.15 -6.68 -10.60
CA LEU A 107 -20.38 -5.91 -10.70
C LEU A 107 -20.67 -5.61 -12.18
N PRO A 108 -21.81 -6.06 -12.73
CA PRO A 108 -22.11 -5.90 -14.15
C PRO A 108 -22.05 -4.44 -14.62
N GLY A 109 -21.22 -4.18 -15.63
CA GLY A 109 -21.04 -2.84 -16.21
C GLY A 109 -20.05 -1.94 -15.47
N TYR A 110 -19.34 -2.45 -14.47
CA TYR A 110 -18.33 -1.73 -13.71
C TYR A 110 -17.02 -2.53 -13.64
N THR A 111 -15.90 -1.82 -13.58
CA THR A 111 -14.59 -2.35 -13.24
C THR A 111 -14.26 -1.95 -11.82
N ALA A 112 -13.96 -2.92 -10.96
CA ALA A 112 -13.56 -2.66 -9.58
C ALA A 112 -12.04 -2.52 -9.45
N VAL A 113 -11.59 -1.45 -8.81
CA VAL A 113 -10.19 -1.24 -8.40
C VAL A 113 -10.15 -1.25 -6.88
N ALA A 114 -9.63 -2.33 -6.31
CA ALA A 114 -9.52 -2.49 -4.86
C ALA A 114 -8.07 -2.42 -4.41
N THR A 115 -7.81 -1.80 -3.26
CA THR A 115 -6.52 -1.97 -2.58
C THR A 115 -6.41 -3.40 -2.08
N GLY A 116 -5.48 -4.16 -2.65
CA GLY A 116 -5.29 -5.58 -2.34
C GLY A 116 -6.24 -6.54 -3.01
N GLY A 117 -6.86 -6.19 -4.13
CA GLY A 117 -7.48 -7.17 -5.03
C GLY A 117 -6.47 -7.88 -5.94
N ARG A 118 -6.94 -8.79 -6.81
CA ARG A 118 -6.10 -9.46 -7.80
C ARG A 118 -5.53 -8.43 -8.80
N GLY A 119 -4.22 -8.18 -8.75
CA GLY A 119 -3.52 -7.20 -9.59
C GLY A 119 -3.26 -5.83 -8.94
N ALA A 120 -3.72 -5.61 -7.70
CA ALA A 120 -3.50 -4.39 -6.93
C ALA A 120 -2.60 -4.64 -5.71
N PRO A 121 -1.92 -3.61 -5.17
CA PRO A 121 -1.05 -3.79 -4.01
C PRO A 121 -1.86 -4.19 -2.78
N ALA A 122 -1.50 -5.31 -2.15
CA ALA A 122 -2.10 -5.79 -0.91
C ALA A 122 -1.98 -4.78 0.23
N ARG A 123 -2.98 -4.73 1.13
CA ARG A 123 -2.90 -3.86 2.30
C ARG A 123 -2.19 -4.60 3.44
N SER A 124 -0.98 -4.16 3.78
CA SER A 124 -0.21 -4.75 4.88
C SER A 124 -0.11 -3.84 6.11
N VAL A 125 -0.44 -4.37 7.28
CA VAL A 125 -0.38 -3.68 8.58
C VAL A 125 0.46 -4.46 9.58
N VAL A 126 1.01 -3.79 10.59
CA VAL A 126 1.76 -4.42 11.68
C VAL A 126 1.01 -4.21 12.98
N ILE A 127 0.68 -5.30 13.67
CA ILE A 127 -0.10 -5.29 14.91
C ILE A 127 0.67 -4.54 16.00
N GLY A 128 -0.02 -3.62 16.69
CA GLY A 128 0.55 -2.84 17.79
C GLY A 128 1.53 -1.75 17.34
N ALA A 129 1.55 -1.41 16.05
CA ALA A 129 2.28 -0.22 15.57
C ALA A 129 1.70 1.09 16.13
N GLU A 130 0.44 1.06 16.56
CA GLU A 130 -0.25 2.16 17.24
C GLU A 130 -0.36 1.91 18.75
N TRP A 131 -0.31 3.00 19.52
CA TRP A 131 -0.25 2.95 20.98
C TRP A 131 -1.53 2.39 21.64
N SER A 132 -2.64 2.31 20.90
CA SER A 132 -3.93 1.80 21.37
C SER A 132 -4.06 0.27 21.35
N GLY A 133 -3.15 -0.46 20.70
CA GLY A 133 -3.14 -1.93 20.67
C GLY A 133 -4.16 -2.60 19.73
N ASN A 134 -5.18 -1.88 19.26
CA ASN A 134 -5.97 -2.26 18.08
C ASN A 134 -5.23 -1.83 16.82
N THR A 135 -5.37 -2.54 15.70
CA THR A 135 -4.73 -2.16 14.42
C THR A 135 -5.71 -2.21 13.27
N ALA A 136 -5.85 -1.09 12.55
CA ALA A 136 -6.81 -0.96 11.45
C ALA A 136 -6.18 -1.16 10.06
N ALA A 137 -6.72 -2.10 9.29
CA ALA A 137 -6.47 -2.27 7.86
C ALA A 137 -7.65 -1.71 7.05
N LEU A 138 -7.41 -0.58 6.37
CA LEU A 138 -8.40 0.05 5.50
C LEU A 138 -8.19 -0.39 4.05
N VAL A 139 -9.27 -0.86 3.44
CA VAL A 139 -9.36 -1.26 2.03
C VAL A 139 -10.29 -0.28 1.32
N GLU A 140 -9.81 0.34 0.25
CA GLU A 140 -10.62 1.17 -0.64
C GLU A 140 -10.97 0.39 -1.89
N ILE A 141 -12.24 0.45 -2.30
CA ILE A 141 -12.76 -0.15 -3.54
C ILE A 141 -13.44 0.94 -4.36
N VAL A 142 -12.95 1.15 -5.57
CA VAL A 142 -13.53 2.12 -6.51
C VAL A 142 -14.14 1.37 -7.67
N TYR A 143 -15.43 1.57 -7.91
CA TYR A 143 -16.14 1.05 -9.07
C TYR A 143 -16.16 2.10 -10.18
N GLU A 144 -15.47 1.82 -11.27
CA GLU A 144 -15.47 2.66 -12.47
C GLU A 144 -16.49 2.08 -13.46
N GLY A 145 -17.52 2.85 -13.80
CA GLY A 145 -18.49 2.41 -14.80
C GLY A 145 -17.85 2.37 -16.18
N ALA A 146 -18.14 1.33 -16.97
CA ALA A 146 -17.91 1.41 -18.41
C ALA A 146 -18.90 2.44 -18.96
N CYS A 147 -18.40 3.54 -19.53
CA CYS A 147 -19.24 4.52 -20.22
C CYS A 147 -20.15 3.76 -21.21
N ARG A 148 -21.45 3.75 -20.93
CA ARG A 148 -22.47 3.24 -21.85
C ARG A 148 -22.85 4.40 -22.76
N ASP A 149 -22.65 4.22 -24.06
CA ASP A 149 -22.99 5.19 -25.11
C ASP A 149 -24.48 5.62 -25.14
N GLU A 150 -25.34 5.05 -24.29
CA GLU A 150 -26.79 5.22 -24.39
C GLU A 150 -27.38 6.29 -23.45
N VAL A 151 -26.58 6.87 -22.55
CA VAL A 151 -27.04 7.99 -21.69
C VAL A 151 -25.93 9.03 -21.56
N ASP A 152 -25.95 9.98 -22.49
CA ASP A 152 -25.28 11.29 -22.43
C ASP A 152 -23.73 11.29 -22.30
N PRO A 153 -22.99 11.47 -23.42
CA PRO A 153 -21.53 11.48 -23.42
C PRO A 153 -20.89 12.66 -22.66
N GLU A 154 -21.66 13.69 -22.27
CA GLU A 154 -21.12 14.81 -21.47
C GLU A 154 -20.88 14.42 -20.00
N SER A 155 -21.57 13.39 -19.50
CA SER A 155 -21.40 12.88 -18.13
C SER A 155 -20.09 12.09 -17.92
N CYS A 156 -19.43 11.65 -18.99
CA CYS A 156 -18.19 10.85 -18.93
C CYS A 156 -16.90 11.68 -18.94
N ARG A 157 -16.98 13.01 -18.95
CA ARG A 157 -15.80 13.88 -19.06
C ARG A 157 -15.42 14.46 -17.70
N SER A 158 -14.51 13.79 -16.99
CA SER A 158 -13.72 14.45 -15.94
C SER A 158 -12.46 15.04 -16.56
N GLU A 159 -12.45 16.37 -16.71
CA GLU A 159 -11.30 17.26 -16.58
C GLU A 159 -9.93 16.75 -17.11
N GLY A 160 -9.81 16.65 -18.43
CA GLY A 160 -8.52 16.72 -19.11
C GLY A 160 -8.10 18.18 -19.25
N THR A 161 -7.08 18.56 -18.48
CA THR A 161 -6.42 19.86 -18.40
C THR A 161 -6.40 20.64 -19.72
N THR A 162 -6.75 21.92 -19.63
CA THR A 162 -6.57 22.97 -20.62
C THR A 162 -5.13 22.99 -21.14
N GLY A 163 -4.90 22.26 -22.24
CA GLY A 163 -3.76 22.40 -23.12
C GLY A 163 -4.23 23.00 -24.44
N SER A 164 -4.41 24.31 -24.47
CA SER A 164 -4.57 25.06 -25.71
C SER A 164 -3.28 24.92 -26.54
N GLY A 165 -3.29 24.00 -27.49
CA GLY A 165 -2.25 23.83 -28.50
C GLY A 165 -2.89 23.78 -29.87
N THR A 166 -3.08 24.94 -30.48
CA THR A 166 -3.31 25.08 -31.93
C THR A 166 -2.15 24.42 -32.68
N GLY A 167 -2.43 23.34 -33.40
CA GLY A 167 -1.46 22.60 -34.20
C GLY A 167 -2.10 22.07 -35.47
N THR A 168 -2.09 22.92 -36.50
CA THR A 168 -2.43 22.65 -37.89
C THR A 168 -1.69 21.42 -38.46
N GLY A 169 -2.44 20.52 -39.08
CA GLY A 169 -2.09 19.82 -40.33
C GLY A 169 -0.96 18.79 -40.31
N ALA A 170 -1.31 17.53 -40.57
CA ALA A 170 -0.72 16.72 -41.66
C ALA A 170 -1.32 15.30 -41.66
N THR A 171 -1.97 14.94 -42.77
CA THR A 171 -2.16 13.55 -43.19
C THR A 171 -0.79 12.95 -43.52
N PRO A 172 -0.52 11.70 -43.15
CA PRO A 172 -0.07 10.75 -44.17
C PRO A 172 -0.80 9.40 -44.03
N THR A 173 -1.46 8.96 -45.09
CA THR A 173 -0.98 7.96 -46.07
C THR A 173 -0.93 6.55 -45.49
N VAL A 174 -1.91 5.76 -45.93
CA VAL A 174 -2.00 4.31 -45.82
C VAL A 174 -0.75 3.67 -46.43
N GLU A 175 -0.04 2.86 -45.66
CA GLU A 175 0.83 1.80 -46.20
C GLU A 175 0.27 0.44 -45.79
N VAL A 176 -0.30 -0.23 -46.80
CA VAL A 176 -0.59 -1.67 -46.79
C VAL A 176 0.69 -2.40 -47.20
N SER A 177 1.16 -3.28 -46.32
CA SER A 177 2.12 -4.38 -46.60
C SER A 177 2.11 -5.27 -45.34
N ALA A 178 1.94 -6.58 -45.35
CA ALA A 178 1.93 -7.54 -46.42
C ALA A 178 1.10 -8.77 -46.00
N GLU A 179 0.52 -9.39 -47.02
CA GLU A 179 -0.07 -10.72 -47.04
C GLU A 179 1.03 -11.80 -47.01
N MET A 180 0.60 -13.05 -46.75
CA MET A 180 1.31 -14.34 -46.92
C MET A 180 2.02 -14.93 -45.67
N ALA A 181 1.38 -15.91 -45.04
CA ALA A 181 1.64 -17.34 -45.33
C ALA A 181 1.10 -18.23 -44.19
N GLU A 182 0.01 -18.94 -44.48
CA GLU A 182 -0.46 -20.10 -43.74
C GLU A 182 0.14 -21.35 -44.41
N PRO A 183 0.73 -22.31 -43.67
CA PRO A 183 0.91 -23.65 -44.19
C PRO A 183 -0.06 -24.63 -43.54
N GLU A 184 -0.78 -25.32 -44.41
CA GLU A 184 -1.71 -26.41 -44.14
C GLU A 184 -1.15 -27.48 -43.20
N ARG A 185 -2.04 -27.95 -42.32
CA ARG A 185 -1.84 -29.10 -41.45
C ARG A 185 -2.21 -30.37 -42.20
N ALA A 186 -1.22 -31.20 -42.54
CA ALA A 186 -1.45 -32.56 -43.02
C ALA A 186 -1.97 -33.48 -41.89
N PRO A 187 -2.91 -34.40 -42.14
CA PRO A 187 -3.24 -35.49 -41.22
C PRO A 187 -2.64 -36.83 -41.67
N ALA A 188 -2.09 -37.62 -40.73
CA ALA A 188 -1.91 -39.08 -40.82
C ALA A 188 -1.29 -39.65 -39.51
N PRO A 189 -1.37 -40.96 -39.24
CA PRO A 189 -2.01 -42.05 -40.00
C PRO A 189 -3.33 -42.58 -39.42
#